data_AF-A0A1Z9VNZ6-F1
#
_entry.id   AF-A0A1Z9VNZ6-F1
#
_cell.length_a   1.000
_cell.length_b   1.000
_cell.length_c   1.000
_cell.angle_alpha   90.00
_cell.angle_beta   90.00
_cell.angle_gamma   90.00
#
_symmetry.space_group_name_H-M   'P 1'
#
loop_
_entity.id
_entity.type
_entity.pdbx_description
1 polymer ?
#
loop_
_entity_poly.entity_id
_entity_poly.type
_entity_poly.pdbx_seq_one_letter_code
_entity_poly.pdbx_strand_id
1 'polypeptide(L)'
;MSRKTHVELVTEFGSKAVKRFPSGFQLDNIMDATMEVMRDVSTLYYLHGKEKKQLVIDILIHVVNNTDAGALESLDPIIIKMIPKVIDTIIKVDSGKMRINKKPWTKCLACFPCCN
;
A
#
# COMPACT_ATOMS: atom_id res chain seq x y z
N MET A 1 9.80 7.50 25.64
CA MET A 1 9.73 7.60 24.17
C MET A 1 8.35 8.17 23.84
N SER A 2 8.28 9.44 23.42
CA SER A 2 6.98 10.08 23.12
C SER A 2 6.33 9.39 21.92
N ARG A 3 5.01 9.18 21.94
CA ARG A 3 4.31 8.63 20.78
C ARG A 3 4.31 9.69 19.68
N LYS A 4 4.88 9.36 18.52
CA LYS A 4 4.79 10.19 17.34
C LYS A 4 3.33 10.29 16.91
N THR A 5 2.91 11.49 16.51
CA THR A 5 1.58 11.73 15.93
C THR A 5 1.47 11.06 14.57
N HIS A 6 0.24 10.86 14.10
CA HIS A 6 0.00 10.28 12.78
C HIS A 6 0.71 11.06 11.66
N VAL A 7 0.66 12.39 11.72
CA VAL A 7 1.28 13.29 10.74
C VAL A 7 2.81 13.12 10.73
N GLU A 8 3.43 13.05 11.91
CA GLU A 8 4.88 12.84 12.03
C GLU A 8 5.31 11.49 11.41
N LEU A 9 4.50 10.44 11.60
CA LEU A 9 4.76 9.14 11.01
C LEU A 9 4.64 9.17 9.49
N VAL A 10 3.59 9.81 8.95
CA VAL A 10 3.43 9.97 7.50
C VAL A 10 4.62 10.70 6.89
N THR A 11 5.09 11.80 7.50
CA THR A 11 6.24 12.55 7.00
C THR A 11 7.54 11.75 7.09
N GLU A 12 7.79 11.05 8.19
CA GLU A 12 8.99 10.24 8.38
C GLU A 12 9.08 9.09 7.38
N PHE A 13 8.04 8.26 7.32
CA PHE A 13 8.02 7.09 6.43
C PHE A 13 7.81 7.51 4.97
N GLY A 14 7.06 8.57 4.72
CA GLY A 14 6.88 9.19 3.42
C GLY A 14 8.20 9.69 2.85
N SER A 15 8.97 10.46 3.61
CA SER A 15 10.31 10.93 3.19
C SER A 15 11.25 9.76 2.87
N LYS A 16 11.18 8.69 3.66
CA LYS A 16 11.97 7.46 3.42
C LYS A 16 11.54 6.76 2.14
N ALA A 17 10.23 6.70 1.87
CA ALA A 17 9.68 6.11 0.66
C ALA A 17 10.01 6.95 -0.60
N VAL A 18 9.87 8.29 -0.55
CA VAL A 18 10.25 9.20 -1.65
C VAL A 18 11.72 9.02 -2.03
N LYS A 19 12.63 8.87 -1.05
CA LYS A 19 14.04 8.58 -1.32
C LYS A 19 14.30 7.25 -2.02
N ARG A 20 13.46 6.24 -1.78
CA ARG A 20 13.55 4.92 -2.44
C ARG A 20 12.90 4.91 -3.83
N PHE A 21 11.89 5.74 -4.03
CA PHE A 21 11.11 5.85 -5.25
C PHE A 21 11.17 7.29 -5.79
N PRO A 22 12.35 7.76 -6.27
CA PRO A 22 12.53 9.15 -6.68
C PRO A 22 11.68 9.54 -7.89
N SER A 23 11.30 8.57 -8.73
CA SER A 23 10.39 8.73 -9.87
C SER A 23 8.91 8.50 -9.51
N GLY A 24 8.59 8.44 -8.22
CA GLY A 24 7.23 8.19 -7.74
C GLY A 24 6.74 6.76 -7.92
N PHE A 25 5.43 6.59 -7.75
CA PHE A 25 4.77 5.32 -8.00
C PHE A 25 4.27 5.21 -9.43
N GLN A 26 4.77 4.19 -10.10
CA GLN A 26 4.31 3.75 -11.39
C GLN A 26 3.51 2.45 -11.19
N LEU A 27 2.67 2.09 -12.17
CA LEU A 27 1.78 0.93 -12.05
C LEU A 27 2.55 -0.39 -11.85
N ASP A 28 3.77 -0.46 -12.35
CA ASP A 28 4.69 -1.59 -12.24
C ASP A 28 5.35 -1.68 -10.85
N ASN A 29 5.64 -0.56 -10.19
CA ASN A 29 6.33 -0.53 -8.89
C ASN A 29 5.40 -0.41 -7.67
N ILE A 30 4.09 -0.19 -7.87
CA ILE A 30 3.13 0.08 -6.79
C ILE A 30 3.02 -1.08 -5.79
N MET A 31 3.17 -2.32 -6.26
CA MET A 31 3.12 -3.50 -5.39
C MET A 31 4.37 -3.59 -4.51
N ASP A 32 5.55 -3.37 -5.07
CA ASP A 32 6.81 -3.40 -4.32
C ASP A 32 6.87 -2.28 -3.30
N ALA A 33 6.48 -1.07 -3.70
CA ALA A 33 6.31 0.07 -2.82
C ALA A 33 5.36 -0.22 -1.65
N THR A 34 4.20 -0.81 -1.95
CA THR A 34 3.23 -1.22 -0.94
C THR A 34 3.84 -2.19 0.07
N MET A 35 4.56 -3.21 -0.40
CA MET A 35 5.19 -4.20 0.48
C MET A 35 6.28 -3.58 1.36
N GLU A 36 7.09 -2.68 0.81
CA GLU A 36 8.15 -1.98 1.55
C GLU A 36 7.57 -1.05 2.63
N VAL A 37 6.56 -0.24 2.28
CA VAL A 37 5.86 0.61 3.25
C VAL A 37 5.19 -0.24 4.33
N MET A 38 4.58 -1.37 3.95
CA MET A 38 3.97 -2.29 4.91
C MET A 38 5.01 -2.90 5.86
N ARG A 39 6.20 -3.28 5.36
CA ARG A 39 7.33 -3.77 6.18
C ARG A 39 7.78 -2.71 7.19
N ASP A 40 7.96 -1.48 6.75
CA ASP A 40 8.36 -0.38 7.61
C ASP A 40 7.31 -0.11 8.71
N VAL A 41 6.03 0.01 8.35
CA VAL A 41 4.92 0.24 9.29
C VAL A 41 4.68 -0.95 10.23
N SER A 42 5.04 -2.16 9.81
CA SER A 42 4.90 -3.37 10.65
C SER A 42 5.66 -3.26 11.97
N THR A 43 6.78 -2.52 11.98
CA THR A 43 7.63 -2.29 13.16
C THR A 43 6.96 -1.47 14.27
N LEU A 44 5.86 -0.77 13.97
CA LEU A 44 5.13 0.06 14.94
C LEU A 44 4.23 -0.81 15.81
N TYR A 45 4.78 -1.50 16.80
CA TYR A 45 4.03 -2.46 17.64
C TYR A 45 2.84 -1.85 18.42
N TYR A 46 2.85 -0.53 18.63
CA TYR A 46 1.80 0.19 19.36
C TYR A 46 0.57 0.55 18.49
N LEU A 47 0.61 0.30 17.17
CA LEU A 47 -0.51 0.51 16.26
C LEU A 47 -1.24 -0.80 15.96
N HIS A 48 -2.56 -0.74 15.94
CA HIS A 48 -3.42 -1.83 15.51
C HIS A 48 -3.44 -1.97 13.99
N GLY A 49 -3.82 -3.15 13.47
CA GLY A 49 -3.79 -3.43 12.04
C GLY A 49 -4.60 -2.45 11.17
N LYS A 50 -5.70 -1.89 11.68
CA LYS A 50 -6.46 -0.84 10.99
C LYS A 50 -5.68 0.48 10.89
N GLU A 51 -5.05 0.90 11.98
CA GLU A 51 -4.24 2.12 12.03
C GLU A 51 -3.00 1.98 11.14
N LYS A 52 -2.35 0.82 11.16
CA LYS A 52 -1.23 0.51 10.26
C LYS A 52 -1.65 0.54 8.79
N LYS A 53 -2.81 -0.03 8.46
CA LYS A 53 -3.32 -0.03 7.10
C LYS A 53 -3.61 1.40 6.62
N GLN A 54 -4.24 2.23 7.47
CA GLN A 54 -4.49 3.62 7.15
C GLN A 54 -3.16 4.38 6.96
N LEU A 55 -2.19 4.16 7.84
CA LEU A 55 -0.86 4.76 7.72
C LEU A 55 -0.16 4.35 6.41
N VAL A 56 -0.28 3.09 5.98
CA VAL A 56 0.25 2.63 4.68
C VAL A 56 -0.41 3.41 3.53
N ILE A 57 -1.73 3.56 3.53
CA ILE A 57 -2.45 4.32 2.50
C ILE A 57 -1.95 5.78 2.48
N ASP A 58 -1.84 6.41 3.63
CA ASP A 58 -1.47 7.83 3.73
C ASP A 58 -0.01 8.07 3.35
N ILE A 59 0.90 7.15 3.68
CA ILE A 59 2.29 7.17 3.20
C ILE A 59 2.33 7.05 1.68
N LEU A 60 1.54 6.14 1.10
CA LEU A 60 1.56 5.95 -0.35
C LEU A 60 1.01 7.19 -1.08
N ILE A 61 -0.06 7.79 -0.58
CA ILE A 61 -0.59 9.06 -1.10
C ILE A 61 0.43 10.19 -0.94
N HIS A 62 1.13 10.23 0.21
CA HIS A 62 2.17 11.22 0.45
C HIS A 62 3.31 11.11 -0.58
N VAL A 63 3.73 9.91 -0.96
CA VAL A 63 4.75 9.74 -2.00
C VAL A 63 4.26 10.32 -3.32
N VAL A 64 3.06 9.94 -3.78
CA VAL A 64 2.50 10.47 -5.05
C VAL A 64 2.49 12.01 -5.04
N ASN A 65 2.00 12.64 -3.97
CA ASN A 65 1.94 14.10 -3.86
C ASN A 65 3.32 14.79 -3.78
N ASN A 66 4.40 14.06 -3.50
CA ASN A 66 5.74 14.61 -3.30
C ASN A 66 6.76 14.07 -4.32
N THR A 67 6.30 13.34 -5.34
CA THR A 67 7.14 12.82 -6.41
C THR A 67 6.59 13.28 -7.75
N ASP A 68 7.48 13.81 -8.60
CA ASP A 68 7.14 14.14 -9.97
C ASP A 68 7.16 12.85 -10.81
N ALA A 69 5.97 12.31 -11.10
CA ALA A 69 5.80 11.13 -11.97
C ALA A 69 5.92 11.47 -13.46
N GLY A 70 6.31 12.71 -13.81
CA GLY A 70 6.49 13.20 -15.17
C GLY A 70 5.24 13.03 -16.01
N ALA A 71 5.30 12.19 -17.03
CA ALA A 71 4.19 11.95 -17.96
C ALA A 71 2.90 11.41 -17.29
N LEU A 72 2.98 10.88 -16.07
CA LEU A 72 1.85 10.35 -15.32
C LEU A 72 1.28 11.32 -14.27
N GLU A 73 1.83 12.54 -14.12
CA GLU A 73 1.33 13.53 -13.16
C GLU A 73 -0.18 13.82 -13.36
N SER A 74 -0.63 13.84 -14.62
CA SER A 74 -2.05 13.98 -14.97
C SER A 74 -2.95 12.84 -14.44
N LEU A 75 -2.36 11.69 -14.11
CA LEU A 75 -3.05 10.53 -13.54
C LEU A 75 -2.97 10.48 -12.01
N ASP A 76 -2.19 11.34 -11.36
CA ASP A 76 -2.06 11.35 -9.88
C ASP A 76 -3.41 11.37 -9.15
N PRO A 77 -4.41 12.19 -9.55
CA PRO A 77 -5.73 12.17 -8.91
C PRO A 77 -6.45 10.81 -9.03
N ILE A 78 -6.18 10.07 -10.11
CA ILE A 78 -6.74 8.74 -10.36
C ILE A 78 -6.00 7.70 -9.52
N ILE A 79 -4.66 7.77 -9.47
CA ILE A 79 -3.82 6.89 -8.67
C ILE A 79 -4.17 7.02 -7.18
N ILE A 80 -4.29 8.25 -6.66
CA ILE A 80 -4.68 8.52 -5.27
C ILE A 80 -6.04 7.91 -4.94
N LYS A 81 -7.02 8.00 -5.84
CA LYS A 81 -8.35 7.36 -5.67
C LYS A 81 -8.30 5.84 -5.73
N MET A 82 -7.31 5.28 -6.41
CA MET A 82 -7.15 3.84 -6.59
C MET A 82 -6.40 3.17 -5.43
N ILE A 83 -5.40 3.84 -4.84
CA ILE A 83 -4.55 3.31 -3.75
C ILE A 83 -5.39 2.64 -2.65
N PRO A 84 -6.41 3.27 -2.04
CA PRO A 84 -7.17 2.63 -0.95
C PRO A 84 -7.77 1.29 -1.35
N LYS A 85 -8.34 1.19 -2.55
CA LYS A 85 -9.00 -0.04 -3.05
C LYS A 85 -7.98 -1.14 -3.39
N VAL A 86 -6.83 -0.77 -3.94
CA VAL A 86 -5.74 -1.70 -4.21
C VAL A 86 -5.19 -2.24 -2.89
N ILE A 87 -4.97 -1.36 -1.92
CA ILE A 87 -4.51 -1.74 -0.59
C ILE A 87 -5.54 -2.58 0.15
N ASP A 88 -6.84 -2.32 0.01
CA ASP A 88 -7.89 -3.20 0.53
C ASP A 88 -7.84 -4.60 -0.08
N THR A 89 -7.45 -4.69 -1.34
CA THR A 89 -7.33 -5.96 -2.05
C THR A 89 -6.08 -6.72 -1.64
N ILE A 90 -4.97 -6.03 -1.41
CA ILE A 90 -3.67 -6.63 -1.06
C ILE A 90 -3.55 -6.91 0.45
N ILE A 91 -4.08 -6.03 1.31
CA ILE A 91 -3.93 -6.07 2.76
C ILE A 91 -5.27 -6.40 3.42
N LYS A 92 -5.34 -7.58 4.02
CA LYS A 92 -6.42 -7.98 4.92
C LYS A 92 -5.97 -7.73 6.36
N VAL A 93 -6.82 -7.09 7.16
CA VAL A 93 -6.63 -7.02 8.61
C VAL A 93 -7.38 -8.19 9.22
N ASP A 94 -6.64 -9.14 9.82
CA ASP A 94 -7.17 -10.37 10.41
C ASP A 94 -6.65 -10.50 11.84
N SER A 95 -7.55 -10.67 12.81
CA SER A 95 -7.24 -10.67 14.25
C SER A 95 -6.37 -9.48 14.71
N GLY A 96 -6.63 -8.29 14.16
CA GLY A 96 -5.91 -7.05 14.52
C GLY A 96 -4.49 -6.93 13.95
N LYS A 97 -4.02 -7.87 13.13
CA LYS A 97 -2.73 -7.82 12.43
C LYS A 97 -2.94 -7.66 10.92
N MET A 98 -2.03 -6.96 10.25
CA MET A 98 -2.00 -6.90 8.79
C MET A 98 -1.49 -8.23 8.23
N ARG A 99 -2.19 -8.78 7.24
CA ARG A 99 -1.80 -9.96 6.46
C ARG A 99 -1.99 -9.66 4.97
N ILE A 100 -1.13 -10.25 4.14
CA ILE A 100 -1.34 -10.24 2.69
C ILE A 100 -2.57 -11.10 2.38
N ASN A 101 -3.50 -10.54 1.62
CA ASN A 101 -4.73 -11.20 1.20
C ASN A 101 -4.41 -12.21 0.09
N LYS A 102 -4.15 -13.45 0.48
CA LYS A 102 -4.00 -14.57 -0.46
C LYS A 102 -5.40 -15.02 -0.92
N LYS A 103 -6.07 -14.26 -1.78
CA LYS A 103 -7.23 -14.80 -2.50
C LYS A 103 -6.72 -15.92 -3.42
N PRO A 104 -7.26 -17.15 -3.36
CA PRO A 104 -6.90 -18.19 -4.30
C PRO A 104 -7.41 -17.79 -5.69
N TRP A 105 -6.51 -17.31 -6.54
CA TRP A 105 -6.75 -16.94 -7.93
C TRP A 105 -7.00 -18.16 -8.85
N THR A 106 -7.58 -19.25 -8.32
CA THR A 106 -7.62 -20.56 -8.99
C THR A 106 -8.98 -21.27 -8.95
N LYS A 107 -10.10 -20.57 -8.71
CA LYS A 107 -11.44 -21.22 -8.67
C LYS A 107 -12.48 -20.75 -9.70
N CYS A 108 -12.07 -20.06 -10.77
CA CYS A 108 -12.98 -19.70 -11.88
C CYS A 108 -12.57 -20.21 -13.27
N LEU A 109 -11.75 -21.27 -13.35
CA LEU A 109 -11.50 -22.00 -14.61
C LEU A 109 -11.73 -23.52 -14.51
N ALA A 110 -12.30 -24.01 -13.41
CA ALA A 110 -12.68 -25.43 -13.26
C ALA A 110 -13.99 -25.80 -13.99
N CYS A 111 -14.43 -24.98 -14.94
CA CYS A 111 -15.53 -25.30 -15.85
C CYS A 111 -15.00 -25.64 -17.25
N PHE A 112 -14.33 -26.77 -17.39
CA PHE A 112 -14.38 -27.55 -18.62
C PHE A 112 -14.70 -29.00 -18.24
N PRO A 113 -15.94 -29.46 -18.48
CA PRO A 113 -16.34 -30.84 -18.23
C PRO A 113 -15.85 -31.68 -19.41
N CYS A 114 -14.79 -32.45 -19.22
CA CYS A 114 -14.43 -33.54 -20.14
C CYS A 114 -14.11 -34.79 -19.34
N CYS A 115 -15.18 -35.43 -18.85
CA CYS A 115 -15.24 -36.86 -18.55
C CYS A 115 -16.43 -37.43 -19.33
N ASN A 116 -16.18 -37.86 -20.57
CA ASN A 116 -16.61 -39.12 -21.20
C ASN A 116 -16.26 -39.07 -22.69
#